data_AF-A0A5K7WLY4-F1
#
_entry.id   AF-A0A5K7WLY4-F1
#
_cell.length_a   1.000
_cell.length_b   1.000
_cell.length_c   1.000
_cell.angle_alpha   90.00
_cell.angle_beta   90.00
_cell.angle_gamma   90.00
#
_symmetry.space_group_name_H-M   'P 1'
#
loop_
_entity.id
_entity.type
_entity.pdbx_description
1 polymer ?
#
loop_
_entity_poly.entity_id
_entity_poly.type
_entity_poly.pdbx_seq_one_letter_code
_entity_poly.pdbx_strand_id
1 'polypeptide(L)' 'MEQTNHITEETRKFICLESFYSEGRYCNKGETYTAYPIEGGFKLVFENGDMNFTTELFECVLETWSDVLLEVTK' A
#
# COMPACT_ATOMS: atom_id res chain seq x y z
N MET A 1 33.10 -2.16 1.61
CA MET A 1 32.22 -1.86 0.46
C MET A 1 30.85 -2.37 0.85
N GLU A 2 29.95 -1.44 1.09
CA GLU A 2 28.64 -1.67 1.70
C GLU A 2 27.81 -2.61 0.82
N GLN A 3 27.38 -3.73 1.41
CA GLN A 3 26.38 -4.58 0.78
C GLN A 3 25.04 -3.87 0.97
N THR A 4 24.65 -3.03 0.01
CA THR A 4 23.26 -2.59 -0.11
C THR A 4 22.45 -3.82 -0.50
N ASN A 5 21.81 -4.43 0.50
CA ASN A 5 20.76 -5.41 0.28
C ASN A 5 19.69 -4.72 -0.56
N HIS A 6 19.70 -4.97 -1.87
CA HIS A 6 18.54 -4.69 -2.72
C HIS A 6 17.46 -5.67 -2.29
N ILE A 7 16.72 -5.32 -1.24
CA ILE A 7 15.39 -5.88 -1.01
C ILE A 7 14.61 -5.43 -2.24
N THR A 8 14.43 -6.34 -3.19
CA THR A 8 13.41 -6.16 -4.21
C THR A 8 12.09 -6.21 -3.46
N GLU A 9 11.58 -5.05 -3.09
CA GLU A 9 10.26 -4.92 -2.47
C GLU A 9 9.27 -5.62 -3.40
N GLU A 10 8.52 -6.60 -2.89
CA GLU A 10 7.56 -7.36 -3.69
C GLU A 10 6.25 -6.59 -3.82
N THR A 11 5.45 -6.93 -4.85
CA THR A 11 4.08 -6.40 -4.97
C THR A 11 3.22 -6.90 -3.82
N ARG A 12 2.58 -5.99 -3.10
CA ARG A 12 1.70 -6.29 -1.95
C ARG A 12 0.24 -6.09 -2.34
N LYS A 13 -0.65 -6.87 -1.73
CA LYS A 13 -2.10 -6.80 -2.00
C LYS A 13 -2.86 -6.55 -0.72
N PHE A 14 -3.94 -5.79 -0.82
CA PHE A 14 -4.70 -5.37 0.33
C PHE A 14 -6.20 -5.49 0.06
N ILE A 15 -6.95 -6.08 0.99
CA ILE A 15 -8.41 -6.05 0.95
C ILE A 15 -8.93 -4.87 1.77
N CYS A 16 -9.88 -4.14 1.22
CA CYS A 16 -10.56 -3.07 1.91
C CYS A 16 -11.66 -3.64 2.83
N LEU A 17 -11.54 -3.44 4.13
CA LEU A 17 -12.49 -3.97 5.12
C LEU A 17 -13.74 -3.09 5.23
N GLU A 18 -13.57 -1.78 5.06
CA GLU A 18 -14.64 -0.78 5.09
C GLU A 18 -14.41 0.27 4.01
N SER A 19 -15.50 0.78 3.42
CA SER A 19 -15.37 1.80 2.39
C SER A 19 -14.90 3.12 2.98
N PHE A 20 -13.85 3.71 2.42
CA PHE A 20 -13.38 5.03 2.81
C PHE A 20 -12.95 5.86 1.61
N TYR A 21 -12.86 7.17 1.86
CA TYR A 21 -12.35 8.14 0.90
C TYR A 21 -11.21 8.93 1.55
N SER A 22 -10.06 8.97 0.88
CA SER A 22 -8.90 9.73 1.33
C SER A 22 -8.25 10.43 0.14
N GLU A 23 -8.08 11.74 0.25
CA GLU A 23 -7.42 12.58 -0.77
C GLU A 23 -7.91 12.36 -2.22
N GLY A 24 -9.19 12.09 -2.49
CA GLY A 24 -9.65 11.83 -3.87
C GLY A 24 -9.69 10.36 -4.28
N ARG A 25 -9.19 9.46 -3.43
CA ARG A 25 -9.08 8.03 -3.71
C ARG A 25 -10.13 7.26 -2.91
N TYR A 26 -10.69 6.25 -3.56
CA TYR A 26 -11.73 5.40 -2.99
C TYR A 26 -11.15 4.02 -2.69
N CYS A 27 -11.37 3.56 -1.47
CA CYS A 27 -11.24 2.17 -1.10
C CYS A 27 -12.67 1.65 -0.87
N ASN A 28 -13.13 0.69 -1.66
CA ASN A 28 -14.46 0.12 -1.55
C ASN A 28 -14.41 -1.19 -0.79
N LYS A 29 -15.30 -1.35 0.19
CA LYS A 29 -15.43 -2.57 1.00
C LYS A 29 -15.48 -3.83 0.13
N GLY A 30 -14.59 -4.78 0.44
CA GLY A 30 -14.47 -6.07 -0.21
C GLY A 30 -13.60 -6.10 -1.47
N GLU A 31 -13.19 -4.94 -1.99
CA GLU A 31 -12.28 -4.87 -3.13
C GLU A 31 -10.81 -5.06 -2.72
N THR A 32 -10.00 -5.50 -3.67
CA THR A 32 -8.55 -5.71 -3.47
C THR A 32 -7.76 -4.66 -4.24
N TYR A 33 -6.91 -3.95 -3.52
CA TYR A 33 -5.99 -2.93 -4.04
C TYR A 33 -4.55 -3.44 -4.02
N THR A 34 -3.71 -2.90 -4.90
CA THR A 34 -2.34 -3.39 -5.08
C THR A 34 -1.34 -2.26 -4.80
N ALA A 35 -0.33 -2.55 -3.97
CA ALA A 35 0.84 -1.70 -3.83
C ALA A 35 1.99 -2.26 -4.67
N TYR A 36 2.44 -1.45 -5.62
CA TYR A 36 3.60 -1.77 -6.44
C TYR A 36 4.86 -1.17 -5.83
N PRO A 37 5.97 -1.92 -5.75
CA PRO A 37 7.26 -1.36 -5.41
C PRO A 37 7.68 -0.33 -6.45
N ILE A 38 8.24 0.78 -5.99
CA ILE A 38 8.84 1.84 -6.81
C ILE A 38 10.21 2.19 -6.22
N GLU A 39 11.01 2.98 -6.92
CA GLU A 39 12.31 3.41 -6.38
C GLU A 39 12.10 4.23 -5.10
N GLY A 40 12.53 3.68 -3.96
CA GLY A 40 12.45 4.33 -2.65
C GLY A 40 11.13 4.15 -1.90
N GLY A 41 10.23 3.26 -2.34
CA GLY A 41 9.04 2.88 -1.57
C GLY A 41 7.93 2.24 -2.40
N PHE A 42 6.68 2.65 -2.15
CA PHE A 42 5.50 1.98 -2.70
C PHE A 42 4.50 2.93 -3.35
N LYS A 43 3.85 2.44 -4.41
CA LYS A 43 2.68 3.04 -5.03
C LYS A 43 1.43 2.19 -4.76
N LEU A 44 0.53 2.66 -3.91
CA LEU A 44 -0.75 2.01 -3.63
C LEU A 44 -1.83 2.54 -4.58
N VAL A 45 -2.43 1.65 -5.38
CA VAL A 45 -3.40 1.99 -6.43
C VAL A 45 -4.82 1.69 -5.96
N PHE A 46 -5.67 2.72 -6.02
CA PHE A 46 -7.10 2.72 -5.71
C PHE A 46 -7.94 2.97 -6.98
N GLU A 47 -9.27 2.87 -6.90
CA GLU A 47 -10.19 3.01 -8.05
C GLU A 47 -10.01 4.30 -8.86
N ASN A 48 -9.62 5.40 -8.21
CA ASN A 48 -9.53 6.72 -8.84
C ASN A 48 -8.13 7.35 -8.74
N GLY A 49 -7.09 6.52 -8.61
CA GLY A 49 -5.70 6.98 -8.65
C GLY A 49 -4.80 6.30 -7.63
N ASP A 50 -3.57 6.78 -7.55
CA ASP A 50 -2.55 6.21 -6.68
C ASP A 50 -2.04 7.18 -5.61
N MET A 51 -1.49 6.60 -4.55
CA MET A 51 -0.71 7.29 -3.53
C MET A 51 0.71 6.71 -3.54
N ASN A 52 1.70 7.60 -3.51
CA ASN A 52 3.11 7.22 -3.50
C ASN A 52 3.68 7.51 -2.11
N PHE A 53 4.38 6.54 -1.55
CA PHE A 53 4.93 6.59 -0.21
C PHE A 53 6.40 6.20 -0.24
N THR A 54 7.21 6.80 0.63
CA THR A 54 8.51 6.20 0.97
C THR A 54 8.27 4.90 1.74
N THR A 55 9.24 3.98 1.76
CA THR A 55 9.11 2.71 2.50
C THR A 55 8.70 2.94 3.96
N GLU A 56 9.35 3.87 4.66
CA GLU A 56 9.04 4.19 6.06
C GLU A 56 7.61 4.72 6.24
N LEU A 57 7.18 5.64 5.38
CA LEU A 57 5.84 6.20 5.46
C LEU A 57 4.77 5.15 5.11
N PHE A 58 5.07 4.24 4.19
CA PHE A 58 4.15 3.18 3.80
C PHE A 58 3.82 2.27 4.99
N GLU A 59 4.83 1.82 5.74
CA GLU A 59 4.61 1.00 6.95
C GLU A 59 3.78 1.73 8.01
N CYS A 60 4.04 3.02 8.24
CA CYS A 60 3.22 3.83 9.15
C CYS A 60 1.75 3.95 8.69
N VAL A 61 1.53 4.08 7.38
CA VAL A 61 0.17 4.13 6.80
C VAL A 61 -0.54 2.79 6.98
N LEU A 62 0.15 1.67 6.78
CA LEU A 62 -0.43 0.34 6.98
C LEU A 62 -0.83 0.09 8.44
N GLU A 63 -0.02 0.54 9.40
CA GLU A 63 -0.38 0.48 10.83
C GLU A 63 -1.59 1.38 11.12
N THR A 64 -1.61 2.59 10.58
CA THR A 64 -2.71 3.55 10.80
C THR A 64 -4.02 3.07 10.18
N TRP A 65 -3.95 2.37 9.05
CA TRP A 65 -5.10 1.88 8.29
C TRP A 65 -5.43 0.42 8.57
N SER A 66 -4.84 -0.20 9.60
CA SER A 66 -5.03 -1.63 9.89
C SER A 66 -6.49 -2.05 10.09
N ASP A 67 -7.33 -1.11 10.55
CA ASP A 67 -8.76 -1.36 10.79
C ASP A 67 -9.60 -1.32 9.50
N VAL A 68 -9.08 -0.72 8.42
CA VAL A 68 -9.81 -0.51 7.16
C VAL A 68 -9.14 -1.16 5.94
N LEU A 69 -7.85 -1.49 6.05
CA LEU A 69 -7.05 -2.06 4.98
C LEU A 69 -6.21 -3.22 5.55
N LEU A 70 -6.42 -4.43 5.02
CA LEU A 70 -5.73 -5.63 5.48
C LEU A 70 -4.86 -6.21 4.37
N GLU A 71 -3.58 -6.45 4.67
CA GLU A 71 -2.69 -7.12 3.72
C GLU A 71 -3.10 -8.59 3.52
N VAL A 72 -3.21 -8.97 2.25
CA VAL A 72 -3.50 -10.35 1.83
C VAL A 72 -2.17 -11.00 1.46
N THR A 73 -1.54 -11.68 2.42
CA THR A 73 -0.40 -12.55 2.13
C THR A 73 -0.86 -13.77 1.35
N LYS A 74 -0.23 -14.03 0.20
CA LYS A 74 -0.38 -15.30 -0.52
C LYS A 74 0.30 -16.44 0.22
#